data_AF-A0AA39DL49-F1
#
_entry.id   AF-A0AA39DL49-F1
#
_cell.length_a   1.000
_cell.length_b   1.000
_cell.length_c   1.000
_cell.angle_alpha   90.00
_cell.angle_beta   90.00
_cell.angle_gamma   90.00
#
_symmetry.space_group_name_H-M   'P 1'
#
loop_
_entity.id
_entity.type
_entity.pdbx_description
1 polymer ?
#
loop_
_entity_poly.entity_id
_entity_poly.type
_entity_poly.pdbx_seq_one_letter_code
_entity_poly.pdbx_strand_id
1 'polypeptide(L)' 'MSNIGIKVDDEDKVILVLNSMPSLYSSFKETMKYDRKTLAFEEVQYALKSKELELKKEESNGEGLSIRGRTKKRYNKGNL' A
#
# COMPACT_ATOMS: atom_id res chain seq x y z
N MET A 1 -10.34 -40.08 2.98
CA MET A 1 -10.80 -38.73 3.35
C MET A 1 -11.10 -38.01 2.05
N SER A 2 -12.37 -37.73 1.77
CA SER A 2 -12.78 -37.12 0.51
C SER A 2 -12.40 -35.64 0.54
N ASN A 3 -11.53 -35.22 -0.39
CA ASN A 3 -11.35 -33.81 -0.69
C ASN A 3 -12.69 -33.30 -1.20
N ILE A 4 -13.44 -32.61 -0.34
CA ILE A 4 -14.69 -31.98 -0.75
C ILE A 4 -14.29 -30.86 -1.71
N GLY A 5 -14.59 -31.04 -3.00
CA GLY A 5 -14.19 -30.14 -4.08
C GLY A 5 -14.97 -28.83 -4.03
N ILE A 6 -14.87 -28.11 -2.92
CA ILE A 6 -15.48 -26.79 -2.75
C ILE A 6 -14.66 -25.83 -3.60
N LYS A 7 -15.23 -25.48 -4.76
CA LYS A 7 -14.75 -24.36 -5.56
C LYS A 7 -15.25 -23.09 -4.90
N VAL A 8 -14.34 -22.35 -4.28
CA VAL A 8 -14.62 -21.00 -3.78
C VAL A 8 -14.51 -20.05 -4.96
N ASP A 9 -15.53 -19.22 -5.17
CA ASP A 9 -15.52 -18.21 -6.21
C ASP A 9 -14.48 -17.12 -5.90
N ASP A 10 -14.02 -16.39 -6.91
CA ASP A 10 -13.05 -15.33 -6.71
C ASP A 10 -13.65 -14.17 -5.90
N GLU A 11 -14.95 -13.92 -6.03
CA GLU A 11 -15.66 -12.94 -5.19
C GLU A 11 -15.62 -13.33 -3.70
N ASP A 12 -15.92 -14.61 -3.40
CA ASP A 12 -15.87 -15.14 -2.04
C ASP A 12 -14.46 -15.09 -1.44
N LYS A 13 -13.43 -15.35 -2.26
CA LYS A 13 -12.03 -15.22 -1.83
C LYS A 13 -11.69 -13.77 -1.46
N VAL A 14 -12.13 -12.80 -2.25
CA VAL A 14 -11.93 -11.37 -1.95
C VAL A 14 -12.60 -11.01 -0.63
N ILE A 15 -13.85 -11.42 -0.44
CA ILE A 15 -14.61 -11.14 0.80
C ILE A 15 -13.91 -11.75 2.02
N LEU A 16 -13.45 -13.00 1.91
CA LEU A 16 -12.72 -13.67 2.99
C LEU A 16 -11.43 -12.94 3.36
N VAL A 17 -10.65 -12.52 2.36
CA VAL A 17 -9.41 -11.76 2.55
C VAL A 17 -9.71 -10.42 3.22
N LEU A 18 -10.67 -9.65 2.71
CA LEU A 18 -11.06 -8.35 3.27
C LEU A 18 -11.53 -8.47 4.72
N ASN A 19 -12.36 -9.47 5.05
CA ASN A 19 -12.84 -9.66 6.42
C ASN A 19 -11.72 -10.10 7.40
N SER A 20 -10.65 -10.70 6.89
CA SER A 20 -9.50 -11.13 7.69
C SER A 20 -8.49 -10.01 7.97
N MET A 21 -8.61 -8.84 7.31
CA MET A 21 -7.63 -7.77 7.47
C MET A 21 -7.82 -6.99 8.79
N PRO A 22 -6.72 -6.56 9.45
CA PRO A 22 -6.75 -5.69 10.62
C PRO A 22 -7.51 -4.37 10.40
N SER A 23 -7.83 -3.68 11.50
CA SER A 23 -8.47 -2.34 11.46
C SER A 23 -7.63 -1.29 10.73
N LEU A 24 -6.30 -1.46 10.66
CA LEU A 24 -5.40 -0.57 9.91
C LEU A 24 -5.76 -0.46 8.42
N TYR A 25 -6.41 -1.49 7.86
CA TYR A 25 -6.85 -1.51 6.47
C TYR A 25 -8.32 -1.10 6.31
N SER A 26 -8.95 -0.45 7.31
CA SER A 26 -10.38 -0.12 7.26
C SER A 26 -10.77 0.67 6.03
N SER A 27 -10.03 1.74 5.71
CA SER A 27 -10.30 2.55 4.51
C SER A 27 -10.12 1.75 3.22
N PHE A 28 -9.10 0.88 3.17
CA PHE A 28 -8.88 0.00 2.01
C PHE A 28 -10.05 -0.98 1.83
N LYS A 29 -10.57 -1.54 2.94
CA LYS A 29 -11.73 -2.44 2.93
C LYS A 29 -12.98 -1.75 2.43
N GLU A 30 -13.26 -0.53 2.88
CA GLU A 30 -14.40 0.25 2.41
C GLU A 30 -14.30 0.58 0.93
N THR A 31 -13.14 1.07 0.47
CA THR A 31 -12.92 1.34 -0.95
C THR A 31 -13.12 0.07 -1.78
N MET A 32 -12.56 -1.06 -1.35
CA MET A 32 -12.77 -2.30 -2.10
C MET A 32 -14.22 -2.75 -2.09
N LYS A 33 -14.93 -2.72 -0.94
CA LYS A 33 -16.32 -3.18 -0.82
C LYS A 33 -17.33 -2.32 -1.59
N TYR A 34 -17.12 -1.01 -1.65
CA TYR A 34 -18.17 -0.08 -2.11
C TYR A 34 -17.82 0.65 -3.41
N ASP A 35 -16.54 0.75 -3.78
CA ASP A 35 -16.11 1.59 -4.89
C ASP A 35 -16.09 0.84 -6.23
N ARG A 36 -16.17 -0.51 -6.22
CA ARG A 36 -16.19 -1.34 -7.45
C ARG A 36 -17.37 -2.30 -7.47
N LYS A 37 -18.10 -2.29 -8.60
CA LYS A 37 -19.20 -3.25 -8.87
C LYS A 37 -18.71 -4.69 -9.12
N THR A 38 -17.46 -4.86 -9.52
CA THR A 38 -16.81 -6.15 -9.77
C THR A 38 -15.35 -6.05 -9.33
N LEU A 39 -14.94 -6.89 -8.39
CA LEU A 39 -13.58 -6.95 -7.88
C LEU A 39 -12.89 -8.20 -8.42
N ALA A 40 -11.87 -8.03 -9.26
CA ALA A 40 -11.01 -9.14 -9.60
C ALA A 40 -10.05 -9.42 -8.44
N PHE A 41 -9.87 -10.69 -8.08
CA PHE A 41 -8.97 -11.09 -6.98
C PHE A 41 -7.54 -10.59 -7.19
N GLU A 42 -7.04 -10.62 -8.42
CA GLU A 42 -5.72 -10.08 -8.79
C GLU A 42 -5.58 -8.58 -8.51
N GLU A 43 -6.62 -7.79 -8.79
CA GLU A 43 -6.59 -6.35 -8.53
C GLU A 43 -6.53 -6.05 -7.04
N VAL A 44 -7.26 -6.82 -6.23
CA VAL A 44 -7.24 -6.70 -4.76
C VAL A 44 -5.85 -7.01 -4.24
N GLN A 45 -5.18 -8.03 -4.77
CA GLN A 45 -3.81 -8.36 -4.40
C GLN A 45 -2.83 -7.23 -4.75
N TYR A 46 -2.93 -6.65 -5.95
CA TYR A 46 -2.05 -5.55 -6.36
C TYR A 46 -2.26 -4.31 -5.49
N ALA A 47 -3.51 -3.94 -5.27
CA ALA A 47 -3.87 -2.79 -4.46
C ALA A 47 -3.44 -2.98 -2.99
N LEU A 48 -3.58 -4.20 -2.44
CA LEU A 48 -3.12 -4.53 -1.09
C LEU A 48 -1.61 -4.36 -0.97
N LYS A 49 -0.82 -4.91 -1.91
CA LYS A 49 0.64 -4.74 -1.93
C LYS A 49 1.04 -3.26 -2.00
N SER A 50 0.33 -2.46 -2.81
CA SER A 50 0.56 -1.02 -2.88
C SER A 50 0.28 -0.34 -1.54
N LYS A 51 -0.81 -0.72 -0.85
CA LYS A 51 -1.16 -0.15 0.46
C LYS A 51 -0.14 -0.52 1.54
N GLU A 52 0.36 -1.76 1.55
CA GLU A 52 1.41 -2.18 2.47
C GLU A 52 2.72 -1.40 2.27
N LEU A 53 3.10 -1.12 1.01
CA LEU A 53 4.26 -0.29 0.70
C LEU A 53 4.08 1.15 1.17
N GLU A 54 2.87 1.69 1.10
CA GLU A 54 2.55 3.02 1.62
C GLU A 54 2.67 3.07 3.15
N LEU A 55 2.06 2.11 3.86
CA LEU A 55 2.12 2.01 5.32
C LEU A 55 3.57 1.87 5.82
N LYS A 56 4.41 1.07 5.13
CA LYS A 56 5.85 0.96 5.45
C LYS A 56 6.62 2.25 5.23
N LYS A 57 6.23 3.06 4.23
CA LYS A 57 6.84 4.38 4.00
C LYS A 57 6.43 5.37 5.09
N GLU A 58 5.19 5.31 5.58
CA GLU A 58 4.75 6.14 6.70
C GLU A 58 5.55 5.86 7.97
N GLU A 59 5.83 4.59 8.30
CA GLU A 59 6.73 4.24 9.41
C GLU A 59 8.17 4.69 9.16
N SER A 60 8.65 4.62 7.92
CA SER A 60 10.00 5.06 7.52
C SER A 60 10.16 6.58 7.44
N ASN A 61 9.08 7.35 7.34
CA ASN A 61 9.14 8.82 7.21
C ASN A 61 9.56 9.54 8.51
N GLY A 62 9.84 8.80 9.59
CA GLY A 62 10.46 9.32 10.80
C GLY A 62 11.98 9.51 10.73
N GLU A 63 12.69 8.85 9.82
CA GLU A 63 14.15 8.92 9.74
C GLU A 63 14.62 8.92 8.27
N GLY A 64 15.32 9.98 7.85
CA GLY A 64 16.25 9.85 6.71
C GLY A 64 16.03 10.73 5.47
N LEU A 65 15.43 11.91 5.59
CA LEU A 65 15.79 13.03 4.70
C LEU A 65 16.77 13.97 5.43
N SER A 66 17.88 13.41 5.93
CA SER A 66 19.02 14.27 6.23
C SER A 66 19.56 14.81 4.92
N ILE A 67 19.21 16.07 4.65
CA ILE A 67 19.84 16.94 3.66
C ILE A 67 21.31 17.04 4.08
N ARG A 68 22.13 16.04 3.72
CA ARG A 68 23.58 16.06 3.96
C ARG A 68 24.18 17.09 3.01
N GLY A 69 24.17 18.34 3.46
CA GLY A 69 25.09 19.39 3.10
C GLY A 69 24.99 19.89 1.65
N ARG A 70 24.05 20.81 1.38
CA ARG A 70 24.30 21.85 0.38
C ARG A 70 25.44 22.73 0.88
N THR A 71 26.68 22.44 0.54
CA THR A 71 27.77 23.40 0.70
C THR A 71 27.60 24.48 -0.37
N LYS A 72 26.90 25.57 -0.03
CA LYS A 72 26.90 26.79 -0.83
C LYS A 72 28.33 27.38 -0.79
N LYS A 73 29.22 26.96 -1.69
CA LYS A 73 30.44 27.73 -1.99
C LYS A 73 30.02 29.01 -2.71
N ARG A 74 29.90 30.13 -1.97
CA ARG A 74 29.85 31.46 -2.58
C ARG A 74 31.23 31.74 -3.17
N TYR A 75 31.34 31.80 -4.49
CA TYR A 75 32.53 32.31 -5.16
C TYR A 75 32.45 33.83 -5.13
N ASN A 76 33.19 34.47 -4.21
CA ASN A 76 33.34 35.93 -4.24
C ASN A 76 34.46 36.26 -5.23
N LYS A 77 34.11 36.63 -6.46
CA LYS A 77 35.05 37.15 -7.43
C LYS A 77 35.06 38.67 -7.26
N GLY A 78 35.95 39.15 -6.38
CA GLY A 78 36.27 40.57 -6.30
C GLY A 78 36.88 41.02 -7.61
N ASN A 79 36.18 41.90 -8.31
CA ASN A 79 36.67 42.68 -9.44
C ASN A 79 36.20 44.11 -9.21
N LEU A 80 37.10 45.05 -9.52
CA LEU A 80 37.08 46.52 -9.35
C LEU A 80 37.62 47.04 -8.02
#